data_AF-A0A9D5TG56-F1
#
_entry.id   AF-A0A9D5TG56-F1
#
_cell.length_a   1.000
_cell.length_b   1.000
_cell.length_c   1.000
_cell.angle_alpha   90.00
_cell.angle_beta   90.00
_cell.angle_gamma   90.00
#
_symmetry.space_group_name_H-M   'P 1'
#
loop_
_entity.id
_entity.type
_entity.pdbx_description
1 polymer ?
#
loop_
_entity_poly.entity_id
_entity_poly.type
_entity_poly.pdbx_seq_one_letter_code
_entity_poly.pdbx_strand_id
1 'polypeptide(L)' 'MKPLKESISITLDVPVLTAVKTLSEQDDRSVSSYINQVLKAHLEKLEQQKQS' A
#
# COMPACT_ATOMS: atom_id res chain seq x y z
N MET A 1 22.71 -3.30 9.06
CA MET A 1 21.53 -4.02 8.53
C MET A 1 20.84 -3.09 7.55
N LYS A 2 20.73 -3.46 6.27
CA LYS A 2 20.06 -2.60 5.27
C LYS A 2 18.62 -2.34 5.72
N PRO A 3 18.10 -1.10 5.62
CA PRO A 3 16.70 -0.83 5.96
C PRO A 3 15.81 -1.71 5.06
N LEU A 4 14.92 -2.49 5.68
CA LEU A 4 14.00 -3.40 4.97
C LEU A 4 12.92 -2.65 4.18
N LYS A 5 12.88 -1.33 4.29
CA LYS A 5 11.88 -0.44 3.68
C LYS A 5 12.57 0.85 3.25
N GLU A 6 12.42 1.23 1.99
CA GLU A 6 12.85 2.53 1.48
C GLU A 6 11.66 3.49 1.50
N SER A 7 11.90 4.73 1.92
CA SER A 7 10.89 5.79 1.80
C SER A 7 10.96 6.33 0.38
N ILE A 8 9.82 6.31 -0.31
CA ILE A 8 9.68 6.84 -1.66
C ILE A 8 8.64 7.96 -1.65
N SER A 9 8.87 8.98 -2.47
CA SER A 9 7.85 10.00 -2.75
C SER A 9 7.00 9.52 -3.92
N ILE A 10 5.69 9.44 -3.72
CA ILE A 10 4.72 9.05 -4.76
C ILE A 10 3.63 10.10 -4.86
N THR A 11 3.12 10.31 -6.06
CA THR A 11 1.95 11.17 -6.29
C THR A 11 0.72 10.27 -6.42
N LEU A 12 -0.32 10.59 -5.66
CA LEU A 12 -1.60 9.88 -5.65
C LEU A 12 -2.71 10.91 -5.85
N ASP A 13 -3.80 10.48 -6.48
CA ASP A 13 -4.99 11.32 -6.58
C ASP A 13 -5.53 11.63 -5.18
N VAL A 14 -5.95 12.88 -4.98
CA VAL A 14 -6.56 13.36 -3.72
C VAL A 14 -7.66 12.41 -3.19
N PRO A 15 -8.65 11.95 -3.99
CA PRO A 15 -9.67 11.04 -3.47
C PRO A 15 -9.09 9.70 -2.97
N VAL A 16 -8.05 9.19 -3.64
CA VAL A 16 -7.40 7.93 -3.25
C VAL A 16 -6.65 8.12 -1.93
N LEU A 17 -5.89 9.21 -1.80
CA LEU A 17 -5.15 9.51 -0.57
C LEU A 17 -6.10 9.69 0.62
N THR A 18 -7.22 10.39 0.45
CA THR A 18 -8.22 10.56 1.51
C THR A 18 -8.80 9.21 1.96
N ALA A 19 -9.20 8.35 1.02
CA ALA A 19 -9.73 7.04 1.34
C ALA A 19 -8.70 6.17 2.09
N VAL A 20 -7.47 6.13 1.59
CA VAL A 20 -6.36 5.39 2.22
C VAL A 20 -6.10 5.93 3.64
N LYS A 21 -6.14 7.23 3.84
CA LYS A 21 -5.90 7.85 5.15
C LYS A 21 -7.00 7.44 6.14
N THR A 22 -8.27 7.54 5.76
CA THR A 22 -9.40 7.10 6.59
C THR A 22 -9.30 5.61 6.96
N LEU A 23 -8.96 4.76 5.99
CA LEU A 23 -8.80 3.32 6.23
C LEU A 23 -7.62 3.02 7.16
N SER A 24 -6.51 3.74 6.99
CA SER A 24 -5.34 3.58 7.85
C SER A 24 -5.59 4.03 9.29
N GLU A 25 -6.38 5.10 9.48
CA GLU A 25 -6.79 5.60 10.79
C GLU A 25 -7.73 4.61 11.50
N GLN A 26 -8.63 3.95 10.77
CA GLN A 26 -9.51 2.90 11.32
C GLN A 26 -8.73 1.66 11.79
N ASP A 27 -7.62 1.34 11.12
CA ASP A 27 -6.78 0.17 11.42
C ASP A 27 -5.65 0.46 12.43
N ASP A 28 -5.56 1.69 12.96
CA ASP A 28 -4.46 2.17 13.83
C ASP A 28 -3.06 1.98 13.17
N ARG A 29 -2.97 2.30 11.87
CA ARG A 29 -1.77 2.11 11.05
C ARG A 29 -1.38 3.38 10.31
N SER A 30 -0.09 3.51 10.00
CA SER A 30 0.37 4.58 9.13
C SER A 30 -0.09 4.36 7.67
N VAL A 31 -0.34 5.46 6.96
CA VAL A 31 -0.67 5.47 5.53
C VAL A 31 0.32 4.64 4.72
N SER A 32 1.64 4.81 4.97
CA SER A 32 2.68 4.05 4.26
C SER A 32 2.60 2.54 4.53
N SER A 33 2.22 2.14 5.74
CA SER A 33 2.04 0.72 6.09
C SER A 33 0.81 0.13 5.38
N TYR A 34 -0.30 0.88 5.36
CA TYR A 34 -1.53 0.48 4.69
C TYR A 34 -1.32 0.32 3.18
N ILE A 35 -0.73 1.32 2.53
CA ILE A 35 -0.39 1.27 1.09
C ILE A 35 0.45 0.05 0.78
N ASN A 36 1.46 -0.25 1.59
CA ASN A 36 2.35 -1.38 1.38
C ASN A 36 1.60 -2.74 1.45
N GLN A 37 0.64 -2.88 2.36
CA GLN A 37 -0.16 -4.11 2.45
C GLN A 37 -1.08 -4.28 1.23
N VAL A 38 -1.74 -3.20 0.80
CA VAL A 38 -2.60 -3.22 -0.40
C VAL A 38 -1.78 -3.55 -1.65
N LEU A 39 -0.61 -2.95 -1.82
CA LEU A 39 0.27 -3.23 -2.95
C LEU A 39 0.74 -4.69 -2.96
N LYS A 40 1.11 -5.25 -1.80
CA LYS A 40 1.47 -6.68 -1.70
C LYS A 40 0.33 -7.58 -2.16
N ALA A 41 -0.87 -7.37 -1.64
CA ALA A 41 -2.04 -8.16 -2.03
C ALA A 41 -2.36 -8.01 -3.53
N HIS A 42 -2.18 -6.82 -4.09
CA HIS A 42 -2.37 -6.58 -5.52
C HIS A 42 -1.34 -7.34 -6.38
N LEU A 43 -0.06 -7.32 -5.98
CA LEU A 43 0.99 -8.07 -6.67
C LEU A 43 0.76 -9.58 -6.58
N GLU A 44 0.37 -10.10 -5.41
CA GLU A 44 0.03 -11.52 -5.24
C GLU A 44 -1.13 -11.95 -6.15
N LYS A 45 -2.17 -11.11 -6.26
CA LYS A 45 -3.30 -11.36 -7.18
C LYS A 45 -2.87 -11.37 -8.65
N LEU A 46 -1.98 -10.46 -9.05
CA LEU A 46 -1.46 -10.41 -10.41
C LEU A 46 -0.62 -11.65 -10.75
N GLU A 47 0.18 -12.13 -9.82
CA GLU A 47 0.97 -13.36 -10.00
C GLU A 47 0.06 -14.59 -10.13
N GLN A 48 -0.96 -14.70 -9.28
CA GLN A 48 -1.97 -15.76 -9.37
C GLN A 48 -2.72 -15.76 -10.72
N GLN A 49 -3.01 -14.57 -11.26
CA GLN A 49 -3.67 -14.43 -12.56
C GLN A 49 -2.76 -14.78 -13.75
N LYS A 50 -1.45 -14.61 -13.64
CA LYS A 50 -0.49 -15.00 -14.69
C LYS A 50 -0.24 -16.51 -14.76
N GLN A 51 -0.50 -17.24 -13.68
CA GLN A 51 -0.28 -18.68 -13.57
C GLN A 51 -1.54 -19.52 -13.83
N SER A 52 -2.67 -18.87 -14.17
CA SER A 52 -3.92 -19.52 -14.61
C SER A 52 -4.09 -19.38 -16.12
#